data_AF-A0A9P3A886-F1
#
_entry.id   AF-A0A9P3A886-F1
#
_cell.length_a   1.000
_cell.length_b   1.000
_cell.length_c   1.000
_cell.angle_alpha   90.00
_cell.angle_beta   90.00
_cell.angle_gamma   90.00
#
_symmetry.space_group_name_H-M   'P 1'
#
loop_
_entity.id
_entity.type
_entity.pdbx_description
1 polymer ?
#
loop_
_entity_poly.entity_id
_entity_poly.type
_entity_poly.pdbx_seq_one_letter_code
_entity_poly.pdbx_strand_id
1 'polypeptide(L)'
;MPNAVSSGKMAAGPDNNVQPAVLYKLIIFALLMAVAPIGTYFGSLHYLWEGSTTLAAISAVVAANIVLVGYVVVAFREDAAAPPSRAPPSAGRKKEQ
;
A
#
# COMPACT_ATOMS: atom_id res chain seq x y z
N MET A 1 40.32 -36.01 6.48
CA MET A 1 39.34 -35.60 5.45
C MET A 1 38.83 -34.21 5.85
N PRO A 2 39.20 -33.12 5.15
CA PRO A 2 38.69 -31.79 5.49
C PRO A 2 37.23 -31.67 5.06
N ASN A 3 36.34 -31.42 6.03
CA ASN A 3 34.95 -31.09 5.75
C ASN A 3 34.90 -29.70 5.09
N ALA A 4 34.48 -29.65 3.83
CA ALA A 4 34.11 -28.41 3.18
C ALA A 4 32.86 -27.88 3.90
N VAL A 5 33.08 -26.94 4.83
CA VAL A 5 32.03 -26.03 5.27
C VAL A 5 31.46 -25.39 4.01
N SER A 6 30.20 -25.69 3.72
CA SER A 6 29.42 -25.02 2.69
C SER A 6 29.43 -23.54 3.04
N SER A 7 30.37 -22.82 2.41
CA SER A 7 30.56 -21.40 2.59
C SER A 7 29.22 -20.76 2.30
N GLY A 8 28.68 -20.14 3.34
CA GLY A 8 27.35 -19.57 3.36
C GLY A 8 27.12 -18.80 2.07
N LYS A 9 26.09 -19.22 1.33
CA LYS A 9 25.42 -18.34 0.39
C LYS A 9 24.80 -17.26 1.27
N MET A 10 25.60 -16.24 1.56
CA MET A 10 25.21 -15.07 2.33
C MET A 10 23.90 -14.59 1.73
N ALA A 11 22.95 -14.41 2.65
CA ALA A 11 21.62 -13.89 2.46
C ALA A 11 21.54 -13.00 1.21
N ALA A 12 20.71 -13.41 0.25
CA ALA A 12 20.12 -12.46 -0.66
C ALA A 12 19.62 -11.30 0.19
N GLY A 13 20.29 -10.14 0.08
CA GLY A 13 19.81 -8.92 0.70
C GLY A 13 18.37 -8.68 0.23
N PRO A 14 17.53 -8.02 1.04
CA PRO A 14 16.12 -7.86 0.71
C PRO A 14 16.00 -7.32 -0.72
N ASP A 15 15.31 -8.07 -1.57
CA ASP A 15 14.97 -7.64 -2.91
C ASP A 15 14.03 -6.43 -2.74
N ASN A 16 14.61 -5.22 -2.70
CA ASN A 16 13.92 -3.95 -2.51
C ASN A 16 13.16 -3.55 -3.78
N ASN A 17 12.40 -4.48 -4.39
CA ASN A 17 11.63 -4.20 -5.59
C ASN A 17 10.31 -3.54 -5.19
N VAL A 18 10.39 -2.32 -4.64
CA VAL A 18 9.21 -1.51 -4.37
C VAL A 18 8.59 -1.15 -5.72
N GLN A 19 7.39 -1.68 -5.97
CA GLN A 19 6.72 -1.47 -7.24
C GLN A 19 6.39 0.03 -7.39
N PRO A 20 6.86 0.71 -8.46
CA PRO A 20 6.64 2.15 -8.61
C PRO A 20 5.16 2.53 -8.64
N ALA A 21 4.29 1.62 -9.10
CA ALA A 21 2.83 1.78 -9.06
C ALA A 21 2.28 1.99 -7.64
N VAL A 22 2.83 1.29 -6.64
CA VAL A 22 2.42 1.41 -5.23
C VAL A 22 2.86 2.77 -4.67
N LEU A 23 4.07 3.22 -5.00
CA LEU A 23 4.57 4.55 -4.60
C LEU A 23 3.64 5.67 -5.08
N TYR A 24 3.21 5.62 -6.35
CA TYR A 24 2.30 6.63 -6.89
C TYR A 24 0.97 6.65 -6.15
N LYS A 25 0.40 5.49 -5.81
CA LYS A 25 -0.86 5.42 -5.06
C LYS A 25 -0.70 5.94 -3.65
N LEU A 26 0.39 5.60 -2.96
CA LEU A 26 0.69 6.14 -1.63
C LEU A 26 0.76 7.67 -1.64
N ILE A 27 1.45 8.26 -2.62
CA ILE A 27 1.54 9.72 -2.76
C ILE A 27 0.15 10.33 -3.02
N ILE A 28 -0.63 9.75 -3.95
CA ILE A 28 -1.98 10.22 -4.26
C ILE A 28 -2.89 10.12 -3.04
N PHE A 29 -2.84 9.01 -2.29
CA PHE A 29 -3.63 8.83 -1.09
C PHE A 29 -3.21 9.76 0.04
N ALA A 30 -1.91 10.01 0.21
CA ALA A 30 -1.41 10.99 1.17
C ALA A 30 -1.93 12.40 0.85
N LEU A 31 -1.89 12.81 -0.42
CA LEU A 31 -2.47 14.08 -0.86
C LEU A 31 -3.98 14.11 -0.67
N LEU A 32 -4.70 13.04 -1.03
CA LEU A 32 -6.14 12.91 -0.84
C LEU A 32 -6.54 13.02 0.62
N MET A 33 -5.75 12.47 1.54
CA MET A 33 -6.03 12.52 2.98
C MET A 33 -6.02 13.95 3.52
N ALA A 34 -5.22 14.84 2.93
CA ALA A 34 -5.25 16.26 3.26
C ALA A 34 -6.37 16.98 2.48
N VAL A 35 -6.41 16.83 1.16
CA VAL A 35 -7.27 17.65 0.29
C VAL A 35 -8.75 17.29 0.45
N ALA A 36 -9.11 16.01 0.54
CA ALA A 36 -10.52 15.60 0.55
C ALA A 36 -11.26 16.00 1.85
N PRO A 37 -10.72 15.82 3.07
CA PRO A 37 -11.39 16.29 4.29
C PRO A 37 -11.43 17.81 4.37
N ILE A 38 -10.36 18.50 3.97
CA ILE A 38 -10.30 19.97 3.92
C ILE A 38 -11.34 20.50 2.92
N GLY A 39 -11.38 19.95 1.71
CA GLY A 39 -12.38 20.30 0.70
C GLY A 39 -13.80 20.02 1.17
N THR A 40 -14.01 18.90 1.87
CA THR A 40 -15.31 18.56 2.47
C THR A 40 -15.72 19.58 3.52
N TYR A 41 -14.80 20.03 4.40
CA TYR A 41 -15.07 21.05 5.41
C TYR A 41 -15.53 22.36 4.77
N PHE A 42 -14.72 22.94 3.87
CA PHE A 42 -15.05 24.23 3.26
C PHE A 42 -16.24 24.14 2.31
N GLY A 43 -16.40 23.03 1.57
CA GLY A 43 -17.57 22.79 0.73
C GLY A 43 -18.86 22.66 1.54
N SER A 44 -18.82 21.87 2.62
CA SER A 44 -19.97 21.69 3.52
C SER A 44 -20.35 22.99 4.25
N LEU A 45 -19.36 23.78 4.64
CA LEU A 45 -19.56 25.06 5.32
C LEU A 45 -20.34 26.06 4.44
N HIS A 46 -20.15 26.00 3.12
CA HIS A 46 -20.75 26.96 2.19
C HIS A 46 -22.05 26.48 1.54
N TYR A 47 -22.23 25.17 1.34
CA TYR A 47 -23.40 24.62 0.61
C TYR A 47 -24.43 23.88 1.46
N LEU A 48 -24.05 23.33 2.62
CA LEU A 48 -24.93 22.39 3.36
C LEU A 48 -25.43 22.94 4.70
N TRP A 49 -24.67 23.81 5.37
CA TRP A 49 -24.96 24.16 6.77
C TRP A 49 -24.82 25.65 7.13
N GLU A 50 -24.91 26.55 6.15
CA GLU A 50 -25.02 28.01 6.36
C GLU A 50 -24.03 28.60 7.40
N GLY A 51 -22.78 28.13 7.40
CA GLY A 51 -21.75 28.62 8.33
C GLY A 51 -21.63 27.88 9.68
N SER A 52 -22.39 26.81 9.92
CA SER A 52 -22.20 25.96 11.11
C SER A 52 -20.91 25.15 11.00
N THR A 53 -19.85 25.65 11.63
CA THR A 53 -18.51 25.03 11.64
C THR A 53 -18.51 23.65 12.27
N THR A 54 -19.38 23.38 13.25
CA THR A 54 -19.50 22.07 13.89
C THR A 54 -20.01 21.01 12.93
N LEU A 55 -21.07 21.31 12.16
CA LEU A 55 -21.62 20.33 11.20
C LEU A 55 -20.67 20.11 10.02
N ALA A 56 -20.00 21.16 9.55
CA ALA A 56 -18.94 21.05 8.55
C ALA A 56 -17.73 20.23 9.04
N ALA A 57 -17.37 20.35 10.33
CA ALA A 57 -16.30 19.53 10.90
C ALA A 57 -16.71 18.06 10.98
N ILE A 58 -17.96 17.76 11.37
CA ILE A 58 -18.47 16.38 11.41
C ILE A 58 -18.44 15.75 10.01
N SER A 59 -18.88 16.48 8.97
CA SER A 59 -18.84 15.94 7.60
C SER A 59 -17.41 15.70 7.11
N ALA A 60 -16.46 16.57 7.47
CA ALA A 60 -15.05 16.37 7.15
C ALA A 60 -14.46 15.12 7.84
N VAL A 61 -14.81 14.88 9.10
CA VAL A 61 -14.40 13.65 9.82
C VAL A 61 -15.00 12.41 9.14
N VAL A 62 -16.26 12.45 8.73
CA VAL A 62 -16.88 11.35 7.98
C VAL A 62 -16.16 11.10 6.65
N ALA A 63 -15.86 12.16 5.89
CA ALA A 63 -15.11 12.05 4.64
C ALA A 63 -13.70 11.47 4.84
N ALA A 64 -12.99 11.87 5.90
CA ALA A 64 -11.67 11.31 6.24
C ALA A 64 -11.74 9.79 6.48
N ASN A 65 -12.76 9.32 7.20
CA ASN A 65 -12.95 7.90 7.43
C ASN A 65 -13.26 7.13 6.13
N ILE A 66 -14.03 7.72 5.21
CA ILE A 66 -14.27 7.13 3.88
C ILE A 66 -12.97 7.00 3.09
N VAL A 67 -12.13 8.04 3.09
CA VAL A 67 -10.82 8.00 2.41
C VAL A 67 -9.91 6.93 3.03
N LEU A 68 -9.89 6.82 4.35
CA LEU A 68 -9.11 5.81 5.06
C LEU A 68 -9.55 4.39 4.67
N VAL A 69 -10.86 4.11 4.69
CA VAL A 69 -11.39 2.80 4.28
C VAL A 69 -11.05 2.53 2.81
N GLY A 70 -11.21 3.53 1.93
CA GLY A 70 -10.84 3.43 0.52
C GLY A 70 -9.36 3.08 0.32
N TYR A 71 -8.46 3.72 1.08
CA TYR A 71 -7.03 3.42 1.06
C TYR A 71 -6.75 1.96 1.43
N VAL A 72 -7.34 1.50 2.54
CA VAL A 72 -7.18 0.12 3.01
C VAL A 72 -7.66 -0.90 1.96
N VAL A 73 -8.81 -0.66 1.34
CA VAL A 73 -9.34 -1.53 0.28
C VAL A 73 -8.41 -1.58 -0.93
N VAL A 74 -7.87 -0.43 -1.37
CA VAL A 74 -6.92 -0.40 -2.49
C VAL A 74 -5.63 -1.13 -2.12
N ALA A 75 -5.11 -0.94 -0.91
CA ALA A 75 -3.91 -1.62 -0.43
C ALA A 75 -4.07 -3.14 -0.47
N PHE A 76 -5.19 -3.68 0.00
CA PHE A 76 -5.46 -5.13 -0.07
C PHE A 76 -5.58 -5.64 -1.51
N ARG A 77 -6.16 -4.86 -2.43
CA ARG A 77 -6.25 -5.24 -3.84
C ARG A 77 -4.90 -5.26 -4.55
N GLU A 78 -3.98 -4.40 -4.14
CA GLU A 78 -2.61 -4.41 -4.65
C GLU A 78 -1.80 -5.59 -4.11
N ASP A 79 -1.97 -5.94 -2.84
CA ASP A 79 -1.31 -7.09 -2.23
C ASP A 79 -1.70 -8.40 -2.92
N ALA A 80 -2.99 -8.56 -3.26
CA ALA A 80 -3.49 -9.73 -3.98
C ALA A 80 -3.01 -9.83 -5.44
N ALA A 81 -2.59 -8.71 -6.05
CA ALA A 81 -2.16 -8.67 -7.45
C ALA A 81 -0.65 -8.89 -7.63
N ALA A 82 0.13 -8.99 -6.54
CA ALA A 82 1.55 -9.32 -6.61
C ALA A 82 1.71 -10.78 -7.09
N PRO A 83 2.42 -11.04 -8.21
CA PRO A 83 2.71 -12.41 -8.64
C PRO A 83 3.46 -13.13 -7.51
N PRO A 84 3.18 -14.42 -7.24
CA PRO A 84 3.99 -15.18 -6.30
C PRO A 84 5.45 -15.09 -6.75
N SER A 85 6.30 -14.53 -5.87
CA SER A 85 7.74 -14.48 -6.06
C SER A 85 8.18 -15.86 -6.55
N ARG A 86 8.80 -15.90 -7.73
CA ARG A 86 9.09 -17.13 -8.47
C ARG A 86 9.72 -18.15 -7.52
N ALA A 87 9.03 -19.27 -7.32
CA ALA A 87 9.60 -20.44 -6.67
C ALA A 87 10.98 -20.73 -7.30
N PRO A 88 12.00 -21.07 -6.51
CA PRO A 88 13.33 -21.35 -7.04
C PRO A 88 13.23 -22.44 -8.11
N PRO A 89 14.01 -22.35 -9.21
CA PRO A 89 13.98 -23.34 -10.27
C PRO A 89 14.21 -24.71 -9.65
N SER A 90 13.33 -25.66 -9.98
CA SER A 90 13.44 -27.07 -9.66
C SER A 90 14.78 -27.63 -10.15
N ALA A 91 15.82 -27.53 -9.32
CA ALA A 91 17.11 -28.16 -9.51
C ALA A 91 17.03 -29.58 -8.92
N GLY A 92 16.44 -30.51 -9.66
CA GLY A 92 16.28 -31.86 -9.15
C GLY A 92 15.55 -32.83 -10.07
N ARG A 93 15.98 -32.98 -11.32
CA ARG A 93 15.78 -34.23 -12.09
C ARG A 93 16.79 -34.36 -13.23
N LYS A 94 18.09 -34.36 -12.89
CA LYS A 94 19.00 -35.30 -13.56
C LYS A 94 19.03 -36.56 -12.70
N LYS A 95 18.02 -37.42 -12.90
CA LYS A 95 18.19 -38.84 -12.60
C LYS A 95 18.97 -39.39 -13.78
N GLU A 96 20.27 -39.46 -13.55
CA GLU A 96 21.20 -40.34 -14.24
C GLU A 96 20.61 -41.77 -14.21
N GLN A 97 20.31 -42.31 -15.38
CA GLN A 97 20.31 -43.73 -15.71
C GLN A 97 21.12 -43.87 -16.99
#